data_AF-A0A5J6LJS3-F1
#
_entry.id   AF-A0A5J6LJS3-F1
#
_cell.length_a   1.000
_cell.length_b   1.000
_cell.length_c   1.000
_cell.angle_alpha   90.00
_cell.angle_beta   90.00
_cell.angle_gamma   90.00
#
_symmetry.space_group_name_H-M   'P 1'
#
loop_
_entity.id
_entity.type
_entity.pdbx_description
1 polymer ?
#
loop_
_entity_poly.entity_id
_entity_poly.type
_entity_poly.pdbx_seq_one_letter_code
_entity_poly.pdbx_strand_id
1 'polypeptide(L)'
;MLQLLSADTHVPYFPAVLKKLTGYSEKEAQELMSWLMERGFLQLTTEPEAVPAGSIEQLLPEYLPQLAEGRVLLADEQGFCLGQSGYADEEAEALAALSADIVLMHERHQRLLREHLGFNSVSWGLLDAAGHSELGFWTLHVGHQKFLLVLEGMPTLNRQSFVNLLSVLMRRYLDY
;
A
#
# COMPACT_ATOMS: atom_id res chain seq x y z
N MET A 1 -12.19 6.49 -10.64
CA MET A 1 -11.77 5.79 -9.41
C MET A 1 -10.30 6.08 -9.13
N LEU A 2 -10.03 7.16 -8.40
CA LEU A 2 -8.93 7.27 -7.46
C LEU A 2 -9.46 8.20 -6.36
N GLN A 3 -9.67 7.63 -5.17
CA GLN A 3 -10.29 8.26 -4.01
C GLN A 3 -9.19 8.77 -3.06
N LEU A 4 -9.32 10.03 -2.64
CA LEU A 4 -8.62 10.58 -1.48
C LEU A 4 -9.65 11.31 -0.59
N LEU A 5 -10.39 10.49 0.16
CA LEU A 5 -10.62 10.53 1.61
C LEU A 5 -10.98 11.85 2.30
N SER A 6 -12.15 11.86 2.93
CA SER A 6 -12.52 12.80 3.98
C SER A 6 -11.98 12.31 5.34
N ALA A 7 -11.01 13.04 5.90
CA ALA A 7 -10.89 13.11 7.35
C ALA A 7 -12.04 13.98 7.90
N ASP A 8 -12.35 13.87 9.20
CA ASP A 8 -13.22 14.81 9.93
C ASP A 8 -12.70 16.26 9.93
N THR A 9 -11.57 16.48 9.26
CA THR A 9 -11.05 17.77 8.82
C THR A 9 -11.14 17.77 7.30
N HIS A 10 -11.87 18.72 6.71
CA HIS A 10 -11.92 18.93 5.26
C HIS A 10 -10.53 18.71 4.66
N VAL A 11 -10.32 17.67 3.85
CA VAL A 11 -9.04 17.49 3.15
C VAL A 11 -8.98 18.58 2.09
N PRO A 12 -8.19 19.65 2.30
CA PRO A 12 -8.16 20.74 1.35
C PRO A 12 -7.14 20.35 0.28
N TYR A 13 -7.56 20.36 -0.99
CA TYR A 13 -6.67 20.35 -2.15
C TYR A 13 -5.82 19.08 -2.35
N PHE A 14 -6.33 18.20 -3.22
CA PHE A 14 -5.62 17.05 -3.81
C PHE A 14 -4.18 17.35 -4.32
N PRO A 15 -3.84 18.56 -4.83
CA PRO A 15 -2.46 18.92 -5.14
C PRO A 15 -1.50 18.87 -3.94
N ALA A 16 -1.94 19.25 -2.75
CA ALA A 16 -1.11 19.17 -1.53
C ALA A 16 -0.82 17.71 -1.13
N VAL A 17 -1.80 16.82 -1.33
CA VAL A 17 -1.63 15.38 -1.11
C VAL A 17 -0.68 14.79 -2.15
N LEU A 18 -0.87 15.10 -3.44
CA LEU A 18 0.04 14.66 -4.50
C LEU A 18 1.48 15.12 -4.24
N LYS A 19 1.65 16.36 -3.79
CA LYS A 19 2.97 16.89 -3.39
C LYS A 19 3.63 16.00 -2.34
N LYS A 20 2.90 15.60 -1.29
CA LYS A 20 3.42 14.73 -0.24
C LYS A 20 3.69 13.30 -0.71
N LEU A 21 2.83 12.75 -1.57
CA LEU A 21 2.98 11.39 -2.10
C LEU A 21 4.13 11.28 -3.12
N THR A 22 4.40 12.34 -3.88
CA THR A 22 5.36 12.30 -5.00
C THR A 22 6.67 13.05 -4.71
N GLY A 23 6.67 13.96 -3.73
CA GLY A 23 7.79 14.88 -3.50
C GLY A 23 7.90 16.01 -4.54
N TYR A 24 6.94 16.15 -5.45
CA TYR A 24 6.94 17.15 -6.51
C TYR A 24 6.74 18.58 -5.99
N SER A 25 7.07 19.57 -6.81
CA SER A 25 6.62 20.95 -6.60
C SER A 25 5.10 21.07 -6.80
N GLU A 26 4.53 22.19 -6.35
CA GLU A 26 3.08 22.44 -6.52
C GLU A 26 2.67 22.46 -8.00
N LYS A 27 3.50 23.05 -8.86
CA LYS A 27 3.27 23.09 -10.31
C LYS A 27 3.27 21.67 -10.92
N GLU A 28 4.28 20.88 -10.62
CA GLU A 28 4.39 19.49 -11.11
C GLU A 28 3.26 18.60 -10.58
N ALA A 29 2.84 18.78 -9.32
CA ALA A 29 1.71 18.08 -8.75
C ALA A 29 0.39 18.44 -9.46
N GLN A 30 0.19 19.71 -9.81
CA GLN A 30 -0.98 20.17 -10.57
C GLN A 30 -0.98 19.65 -12.01
N GLU A 31 0.18 19.63 -12.67
CA GLU A 31 0.35 19.05 -14.01
C GLU A 31 0.07 17.55 -13.99
N LEU A 32 0.60 16.81 -13.01
CA LEU A 32 0.33 15.40 -12.81
C LEU A 32 -1.17 15.14 -12.58
N MET A 33 -1.82 15.92 -11.72
CA MET A 33 -3.25 15.79 -11.46
C MET A 33 -4.07 15.94 -12.74
N SER A 34 -3.78 17.00 -13.51
CA SER A 34 -4.47 17.29 -14.77
C SER A 34 -4.28 16.13 -15.76
N TRP A 35 -3.04 15.65 -15.90
CA TRP A 35 -2.73 14.49 -16.76
C TRP A 35 -3.47 13.22 -16.33
N LEU A 36 -3.52 12.93 -15.02
CA LEU A 36 -4.25 11.77 -14.48
C LEU A 36 -5.75 11.87 -14.74
N MET A 37 -6.34 13.06 -14.63
CA MET A 37 -7.75 13.30 -14.92
C MET A 37 -8.07 13.17 -16.41
N GLU A 38 -7.26 13.80 -17.28
CA GLU A 38 -7.41 13.73 -18.74
C GLU A 38 -7.32 12.29 -19.28
N ARG A 39 -6.48 11.47 -18.65
CA ARG A 39 -6.31 10.05 -19.00
C ARG A 39 -7.35 9.12 -18.35
N GLY A 40 -8.23 9.65 -17.49
CA GLY A 40 -9.23 8.87 -16.78
C GLY A 40 -8.70 8.02 -15.62
N PHE A 41 -7.45 8.23 -15.19
CA PHE A 41 -6.88 7.57 -14.01
C PHE A 41 -7.42 8.16 -12.72
N LEU A 42 -7.77 9.45 -12.71
CA LEU A 42 -8.33 10.17 -11.57
C LEU A 42 -9.71 10.72 -11.91
N GLN A 43 -10.65 10.62 -10.96
CA GLN A 43 -11.96 11.24 -11.07
C GLN A 43 -12.33 11.85 -9.72
N LEU A 44 -12.75 13.12 -9.73
CA LEU A 44 -13.23 13.81 -8.54
C LEU A 44 -14.71 13.47 -8.31
N THR A 45 -15.09 13.20 -7.06
CA THR A 45 -16.47 12.94 -6.63
C THR A 45 -16.98 14.08 -5.77
N THR A 46 -18.27 14.39 -5.87
CA THR A 46 -18.96 15.38 -5.03
C THR A 46 -19.38 14.81 -3.67
N GLU A 47 -19.47 13.49 -3.56
CA GLU A 47 -19.82 12.76 -2.33
C GLU A 47 -18.67 11.82 -1.97
N PRO A 48 -17.72 12.26 -1.12
CA PRO A 48 -16.64 11.40 -0.66
C PRO A 48 -17.15 10.38 0.36
N GLU A 49 -16.67 9.14 0.26
CA GLU A 49 -16.91 8.11 1.27
C GLU A 49 -16.10 8.42 2.54
N ALA A 50 -16.72 8.21 3.70
CA ALA A 50 -16.07 8.49 4.98
C ALA A 50 -14.92 7.51 5.20
N VAL A 51 -13.75 8.02 5.60
CA VAL A 51 -12.66 7.15 6.05
C VAL A 51 -13.11 6.48 7.35
N PRO A 52 -12.93 5.15 7.47
CA PRO A 52 -13.19 4.45 8.72
C PRO A 52 -12.54 5.16 9.91
N ALA A 53 -13.31 5.39 10.96
CA ALA A 53 -12.86 6.00 12.20
C ALA A 53 -12.42 4.93 13.20
N GLY A 54 -11.30 5.14 13.87
CA GLY A 54 -10.73 4.19 14.83
C GLY A 54 -9.21 4.21 14.81
N SER A 55 -8.59 3.46 15.73
CA SER A 55 -7.14 3.21 15.65
C SER A 55 -6.85 2.19 14.55
N ILE A 56 -5.63 2.19 14.02
CA ILE A 56 -5.25 1.23 12.96
C ILE A 56 -5.38 -0.21 13.47
N GLU A 57 -5.02 -0.47 14.73
CA GLU A 57 -5.10 -1.78 15.38
C GLU A 57 -6.54 -2.29 15.50
N GLN A 58 -7.52 -1.39 15.61
CA GLN A 58 -8.94 -1.74 15.62
C GLN A 58 -9.48 -2.07 14.23
N LEU A 59 -8.91 -1.44 13.20
CA LEU A 59 -9.42 -1.49 11.82
C LEU A 59 -8.78 -2.62 11.00
N LEU A 60 -7.50 -2.96 11.25
CA LEU A 60 -6.79 -4.00 10.52
C LEU A 60 -7.47 -5.38 10.57
N PRO A 61 -8.00 -5.87 11.71
CA PRO A 61 -8.67 -7.16 11.75
C PRO A 61 -9.89 -7.26 10.82
N GLU A 62 -10.55 -6.14 10.50
CA GLU A 62 -11.67 -6.11 9.56
C GLU A 62 -11.19 -6.18 8.10
N TYR A 63 -10.13 -5.44 7.75
CA TYR A 63 -9.70 -5.29 6.36
C TYR A 63 -8.75 -6.36 5.86
N LEU A 64 -7.80 -6.81 6.68
CA LEU A 64 -6.77 -7.77 6.26
C LEU A 64 -7.34 -9.09 5.70
N PRO A 65 -8.36 -9.73 6.31
CA PRO A 65 -8.92 -10.98 5.79
C PRO A 65 -9.57 -10.85 4.41
N GLN A 66 -9.80 -9.62 3.92
CA GLN A 66 -10.47 -9.36 2.64
C GLN A 66 -9.49 -9.07 1.49
N LEU A 67 -8.19 -9.19 1.73
CA LEU A 67 -7.13 -8.83 0.78
C LEU A 67 -6.56 -10.04 0.02
N ALA A 68 -6.84 -11.25 0.50
CA ALA A 68 -6.55 -12.49 -0.16
C ALA A 68 -7.51 -13.58 0.35
N GLU A 69 -7.54 -14.72 -0.34
CA GLU A 69 -8.26 -15.91 0.14
C GLU A 69 -7.51 -16.63 1.26
N GLY A 70 -6.17 -16.49 1.28
CA GLY A 70 -5.30 -17.07 2.30
C GLY A 70 -4.99 -16.11 3.45
N ARG A 71 -3.90 -16.41 4.16
CA ARG A 71 -3.41 -15.62 5.28
C ARG A 71 -2.79 -14.29 4.83
N VAL A 72 -2.91 -13.27 5.67
CA VAL A 72 -2.49 -11.90 5.36
C VAL A 72 -1.68 -11.31 6.52
N LEU A 73 -0.64 -10.54 6.21
CA LEU A 73 0.13 -9.77 7.18
C LEU A 73 0.45 -8.39 6.62
N LEU A 74 0.36 -7.36 7.47
CA LEU A 74 0.88 -6.03 7.19
C LEU A 74 2.06 -5.76 8.11
N ALA A 75 3.20 -5.42 7.53
CA ALA A 75 4.40 -5.01 8.24
C ALA A 75 4.88 -3.63 7.80
N ASP A 76 5.70 -2.97 8.61
CA ASP A 76 6.45 -1.79 8.20
C ASP A 76 7.82 -2.17 7.59
N GLU A 77 8.56 -1.17 7.10
CA GLU A 77 9.89 -1.37 6.52
C GLU A 77 10.98 -1.83 7.50
N GLN A 78 10.73 -1.69 8.81
CA GLN A 78 11.64 -2.12 9.86
C GLN A 78 11.40 -3.58 10.27
N GLY A 79 10.37 -4.22 9.70
CA GLY A 79 10.01 -5.60 9.96
C GLY A 79 9.14 -5.79 11.19
N PHE A 80 8.43 -4.75 11.64
CA PHE A 80 7.42 -4.88 12.67
C PHE A 80 6.06 -5.27 12.08
N CYS A 81 5.42 -6.28 12.67
CA CYS A 81 4.05 -6.64 12.33
C CYS A 81 3.07 -5.60 12.88
N LEU A 82 2.28 -4.99 11.99
CA LEU A 82 1.22 -4.04 12.34
C LEU A 82 -0.14 -4.74 12.51
N GLY A 83 -0.34 -5.86 11.82
CA GLY A 83 -1.53 -6.69 11.94
C GLY A 83 -1.45 -7.91 11.03
N GLN A 84 -2.23 -8.93 11.37
CA GLN A 84 -2.26 -10.20 10.63
C GLN A 84 -3.67 -10.81 10.63
N SER A 85 -3.91 -11.69 9.67
CA SER A 85 -5.07 -12.57 9.61
C SER A 85 -4.63 -13.98 9.23
N GLY A 86 -4.93 -14.94 10.10
CA GLY A 86 -4.73 -16.37 9.88
C GLY A 86 -3.31 -16.89 10.15
N TYR A 87 -2.35 -16.03 10.48
CA TYR A 87 -1.03 -16.44 10.99
C TYR A 87 -1.06 -16.56 12.52
N ALA A 88 -0.20 -17.41 13.08
CA ALA A 88 0.13 -17.30 14.51
C ALA A 88 1.07 -16.10 14.74
N ASP A 89 1.10 -15.56 15.96
CA ASP A 89 1.90 -14.36 16.27
C ASP A 89 3.40 -14.57 15.99
N GLU A 90 3.94 -15.75 16.31
CA GLU A 90 5.35 -16.09 16.03
C GLU A 90 5.64 -16.17 14.52
N GLU A 91 4.71 -16.74 13.73
CA GLU A 91 4.84 -16.77 12.27
C GLU A 91 4.77 -15.36 11.68
N ALA A 92 3.89 -14.52 12.23
CA ALA A 92 3.71 -13.16 11.78
C ALA A 92 4.95 -12.29 12.04
N GLU A 93 5.56 -12.41 13.22
CA GLU A 93 6.82 -11.73 13.54
C GLU A 93 7.96 -12.19 12.62
N ALA A 94 8.08 -13.49 12.38
CA ALA A 94 9.10 -14.03 11.48
C ALA A 94 8.90 -13.54 10.03
N LEU A 95 7.65 -13.50 9.55
CA LEU A 95 7.31 -12.98 8.22
C LEU A 95 7.55 -11.47 8.08
N ALA A 96 7.30 -10.70 9.14
CA ALA A 96 7.59 -9.28 9.15
C ALA A 96 9.10 -9.02 9.07
N ALA A 97 9.92 -9.77 9.82
CA ALA A 97 11.38 -9.69 9.71
C ALA A 97 11.87 -10.07 8.31
N LEU A 98 11.35 -11.15 7.72
CA LEU A 98 11.66 -11.56 6.35
C LEU A 98 11.28 -10.47 5.33
N SER A 99 10.17 -9.77 5.56
CA SER A 99 9.70 -8.69 4.70
C SER A 99 10.73 -7.55 4.65
N ALA A 100 11.30 -7.15 5.79
CA ALA A 100 12.37 -6.16 5.84
C ALA A 100 13.62 -6.61 5.08
N ASP A 101 14.04 -7.87 5.23
CA ASP A 101 15.17 -8.44 4.50
C ASP A 101 14.96 -8.40 2.97
N ILE A 102 13.74 -8.70 2.51
CA ILE A 102 13.38 -8.63 1.08
C ILE A 102 13.46 -7.19 0.56
N VAL A 103 13.00 -6.21 1.33
CA VAL A 103 13.12 -4.79 0.94
C VAL A 103 14.59 -4.40 0.82
N LEU A 104 15.42 -4.73 1.80
CA LEU A 104 16.86 -4.44 1.77
C LEU A 104 17.56 -5.13 0.60
N MET A 105 17.18 -6.37 0.31
CA MET A 105 17.66 -7.08 -0.88
C MET A 105 17.25 -6.35 -2.16
N HIS A 106 15.98 -5.95 -2.29
CA HIS A 106 15.49 -5.21 -3.44
C HIS A 106 16.27 -3.91 -3.64
N GLU A 107 16.43 -3.10 -2.60
CA GLU A 107 17.11 -1.82 -2.64
C GLU A 107 18.58 -1.95 -3.06
N ARG A 108 19.26 -2.99 -2.58
CA ARG A 108 20.65 -3.30 -2.98
C ARG A 108 20.77 -3.63 -4.48
N HIS A 109 19.72 -4.20 -5.07
CA HIS A 109 19.71 -4.65 -6.47
C HIS A 109 18.84 -3.80 -7.39
N GLN A 110 18.24 -2.71 -6.89
CA GLN A 110 17.27 -1.89 -7.63
C GLN A 110 17.84 -1.35 -8.96
N ARG A 111 19.13 -1.03 -8.98
CA ARG A 111 19.80 -0.50 -10.18
C ARG A 111 19.83 -1.53 -11.29
N LEU A 112 20.17 -2.78 -10.97
CA LEU A 112 20.14 -3.89 -11.93
C LEU A 112 18.70 -4.11 -12.43
N LEU A 113 17.74 -4.21 -11.51
CA LEU A 113 16.34 -4.51 -11.85
C LEU A 113 15.71 -3.42 -12.72
N ARG A 114 15.86 -2.15 -12.34
CA ARG A 114 15.25 -1.02 -13.04
C ARG A 114 15.99 -0.62 -14.30
N GLU A 115 17.29 -0.37 -14.22
CA GLU A 115 18.02 0.25 -15.32
C GLU A 115 18.46 -0.77 -16.39
N HIS A 116 18.82 -1.99 -15.97
CA HIS A 116 19.34 -2.98 -16.91
C HIS A 116 18.27 -3.96 -17.39
N LEU A 117 17.34 -4.35 -16.52
CA LEU A 117 16.30 -5.34 -16.83
C LEU A 117 14.93 -4.70 -17.11
N GLY A 118 14.75 -3.41 -16.82
CA GLY A 118 13.50 -2.70 -17.09
C GLY A 118 12.34 -3.07 -16.15
N PHE A 119 12.60 -3.75 -15.03
CA PHE A 119 11.58 -4.07 -14.05
C PHE A 119 11.35 -2.91 -13.09
N ASN A 120 10.14 -2.36 -13.12
CA ASN A 120 9.72 -1.29 -12.20
C ASN A 120 9.01 -1.82 -10.94
N SER A 121 8.78 -3.14 -10.85
CA SER A 121 8.19 -3.76 -9.66
C SER A 121 9.18 -3.72 -8.50
N VAL A 122 8.64 -3.44 -7.31
CA VAL A 122 9.34 -3.52 -6.03
C VAL A 122 8.84 -4.69 -5.17
N SER A 123 7.82 -5.40 -5.65
CA SER A 123 7.17 -6.53 -4.96
C SER A 123 7.80 -7.87 -5.38
N TRP A 124 7.82 -8.82 -4.45
CA TRP A 124 8.42 -10.14 -4.60
C TRP A 124 7.41 -11.24 -4.30
N GLY A 125 7.72 -12.50 -4.64
CA GLY A 125 6.87 -13.63 -4.25
C GLY A 125 7.53 -14.99 -4.44
N LEU A 126 6.98 -15.96 -3.71
CA LEU A 126 7.21 -17.39 -3.85
C LEU A 126 6.16 -17.96 -4.81
N LEU A 127 6.62 -18.78 -5.75
CA LEU A 127 5.79 -19.35 -6.80
C LEU A 127 5.81 -20.87 -6.70
N ASP A 128 4.66 -21.50 -6.92
CA ASP A 128 4.57 -22.95 -7.06
C ASP A 128 5.22 -23.43 -8.37
N ALA A 129 5.29 -24.75 -8.57
CA ALA A 129 5.85 -25.33 -9.80
C ALA A 129 5.05 -25.00 -11.08
N ALA A 130 3.81 -24.54 -10.96
CA ALA A 130 2.97 -24.09 -12.06
C ALA A 130 3.09 -22.57 -12.31
N GLY A 131 3.81 -21.83 -11.46
CA GLY A 131 4.01 -20.39 -11.53
C GLY A 131 2.92 -19.56 -10.83
N HIS A 132 2.05 -20.18 -10.04
CA HIS A 132 1.07 -19.45 -9.22
C HIS A 132 1.73 -18.88 -7.96
N SER A 133 1.25 -17.72 -7.51
CA SER A 133 1.71 -17.11 -6.26
C SER A 133 1.27 -17.93 -5.06
N GLU A 134 2.22 -18.47 -4.31
CA GLU A 134 1.98 -19.08 -3.00
C GLU A 134 2.04 -18.03 -1.90
N LEU A 135 3.02 -17.14 -1.95
CA LEU A 135 3.21 -16.06 -0.98
C LEU A 135 3.83 -14.85 -1.66
N GLY A 136 3.16 -13.70 -1.66
CA GLY A 136 3.74 -12.47 -2.20
C GLY A 136 4.00 -11.42 -1.12
N PHE A 137 4.89 -10.49 -1.45
CA PHE A 137 5.33 -9.37 -0.65
C PHE A 137 5.12 -8.09 -1.46
N TRP A 138 3.98 -7.43 -1.24
CA TRP A 138 3.55 -6.22 -1.94
C TRP A 138 3.98 -4.97 -1.17
N THR A 139 4.89 -4.19 -1.74
CA THR A 139 5.33 -2.92 -1.13
C THR A 139 4.30 -1.82 -1.37
N LEU A 140 3.82 -1.21 -0.29
CA LEU A 140 2.94 -0.05 -0.30
C LEU A 140 3.75 1.18 0.14
N HIS A 141 3.55 2.31 -0.55
CA HIS A 141 4.18 3.58 -0.19
C HIS A 141 3.09 4.57 0.24
N VAL A 142 3.25 5.14 1.44
CA VAL A 142 2.37 6.20 1.96
C VAL A 142 3.25 7.36 2.39
N GLY A 143 3.40 8.34 1.50
CA GLY A 143 4.40 9.41 1.69
C GLY A 143 5.81 8.83 1.76
N HIS A 144 6.50 9.07 2.87
CA HIS A 144 7.84 8.53 3.12
C HIS A 144 7.84 7.15 3.81
N GLN A 145 6.68 6.68 4.27
CA GLN A 145 6.55 5.38 4.94
C GLN A 145 6.38 4.28 3.90
N LYS A 146 7.07 3.16 4.13
CA LYS A 146 6.90 1.93 3.36
C LYS A 146 6.27 0.85 4.24
N PHE A 147 5.33 0.13 3.67
CA PHE A 147 4.71 -1.03 4.29
C PHE A 147 4.86 -2.23 3.35
N LEU A 148 4.89 -3.42 3.93
CA LEU A 148 4.78 -4.67 3.19
C LEU A 148 3.48 -5.34 3.55
N LEU A 149 2.66 -5.53 2.52
CA LEU A 149 1.50 -6.41 2.58
C LEU A 149 1.95 -7.78 2.12
N VAL A 150 1.91 -8.76 3.00
CA VAL A 150 2.23 -10.16 2.72
C VAL A 150 0.92 -10.92 2.56
N LEU A 151 0.73 -11.56 1.41
CA LEU A 151 -0.50 -12.28 1.09
C LEU A 151 -0.17 -13.70 0.64
N GLU A 152 -0.82 -14.66 1.28
CA GLU A 152 -0.83 -16.05 0.83
C GLU A 152 -1.90 -16.26 -0.24
N GLY A 153 -1.51 -16.93 -1.33
CA GLY A 153 -2.36 -17.19 -2.47
C GLY A 153 -2.60 -15.96 -3.34
N MET A 154 -3.77 -15.92 -3.99
CA MET A 154 -4.10 -14.88 -4.97
C MET A 154 -4.58 -13.59 -4.30
N PRO A 155 -3.98 -12.43 -4.63
CA PRO A 155 -4.36 -11.14 -4.07
C PRO A 155 -5.69 -10.63 -4.61
N THR A 156 -6.54 -10.07 -3.75
CA THR A 156 -7.81 -9.39 -4.13
C THR A 156 -7.71 -7.87 -3.96
N LEU A 157 -6.62 -7.28 -4.45
CA LEU A 157 -6.31 -5.83 -4.32
C LEU A 157 -7.15 -4.92 -5.22
N ASN A 158 -8.04 -5.48 -6.03
CA ASN A 158 -8.97 -4.74 -6.89
C ASN A 158 -10.33 -4.45 -6.21
N ARG A 159 -10.41 -4.57 -4.88
CA ARG A 159 -11.65 -4.43 -4.09
C ARG A 159 -11.61 -3.19 -3.18
N GLN A 160 -12.79 -2.78 -2.72
CA GLN A 160 -12.95 -1.65 -1.79
C GLN A 160 -12.19 -1.86 -0.47
N SER A 161 -12.02 -3.11 -0.01
CA SER A 161 -11.23 -3.44 1.17
C SER A 161 -9.79 -2.92 1.10
N PHE A 162 -9.16 -3.01 -0.07
CA PHE A 162 -7.81 -2.49 -0.28
C PHE A 162 -7.78 -0.96 -0.25
N VAL A 163 -8.79 -0.31 -0.84
CA VAL A 163 -8.93 1.15 -0.77
C VAL A 163 -9.10 1.59 0.68
N ASN A 164 -9.95 0.91 1.46
CA ASN A 164 -10.17 1.21 2.87
C ASN A 164 -8.88 1.02 3.69
N LEU A 165 -8.10 -0.03 3.46
CA LEU A 165 -6.79 -0.21 4.10
C LEU A 165 -5.86 0.98 3.80
N LEU A 166 -5.65 1.31 2.52
CA LEU A 166 -4.82 2.45 2.14
C LEU A 166 -5.31 3.74 2.76
N SER A 167 -6.62 3.85 2.97
CA SER A 167 -7.23 5.02 3.58
C SER A 167 -6.92 5.20 5.04
N VAL A 168 -6.94 4.11 5.79
CA VAL A 168 -6.52 4.07 7.18
C VAL A 168 -5.03 4.42 7.29
N LEU A 169 -4.19 3.85 6.41
CA LEU A 169 -2.76 4.15 6.38
C LEU A 169 -2.49 5.62 6.04
N MET A 170 -3.13 6.16 5.00
CA MET A 170 -2.99 7.57 4.63
C MET A 170 -3.45 8.50 5.76
N ARG A 171 -4.60 8.24 6.40
CA ARG A 171 -5.07 9.04 7.54
C ARG A 171 -4.07 9.07 8.69
N ARG A 172 -3.35 7.96 8.91
CA ARG A 172 -2.44 7.80 10.06
C ARG A 172 -1.03 8.32 9.78
N TYR A 173 -0.50 8.10 8.59
CA TYR A 173 0.92 8.29 8.27
C TYR A 173 1.17 9.42 7.27
N LEU A 174 0.14 9.92 6.60
CA LEU A 174 0.23 11.14 5.83
C LEU A 174 -0.11 12.31 6.79
N ASP A 175 0.88 12.77 7.56
CA ASP A 175 0.72 13.97 8.40
C ASP A 175 0.19 15.13 7.54
N TYR A 176 -0.83 15.87 8.00
CA TYR A 176 -1.39 17.04 7.31
C TYR A 176 -0.72 18.34 7.76
#